data_AF-A0A7W7BQ62-F1
#
_entry.id   AF-A0A7W7BQ62-F1
#
_cell.length_a   1.000
_cell.length_b   1.000
_cell.length_c   1.000
_cell.angle_alpha   90.00
_cell.angle_beta   90.00
_cell.angle_gamma   90.00
#
_symmetry.space_group_name_H-M   'P 1'
#
loop_
_entity.id
_entity.type
_entity.pdbx_description
1 polymer ?
#
loop_
_entity_poly.entity_id
_entity_poly.type
_entity_poly.pdbx_seq_one_letter_code
_entity_poly.pdbx_strand_id
1 'polypeptide(L)'
;MDRLAALAAKVKNQAEAIGTEEATKNAFVMPFISTILGYDVFDPLEVVPEFTADVGTKKGEKVDYAIVRDGEVQILIECKPSLGQLKIEHASQLFRYFSVTNARLAVLTNGVVWQFYTDLDAPNRMDAKPFLVLDLLDIDETLIAEIQKLSKESFDLDSIINAAEELKYVGALKREIAAQFREPSDEWIKFFTTRVYDGSFTQRVREQFTTLVGKASKQFLTESVNDRLKTALGASTPLLVAEEAVTSEPVVALDLDRDTEIETTLEELEGYQIVKAIACGEVKPSRITQRDAKSYFAVLLDDNNRKPLARLHFNSKQKYLGLLDEEKNETRHAIESLDEIYQHADAIRAAVRRYL
;
A
#
# COMPACT_ATOMS: atom_id res chain seq x y z
N MET A 1 10.22 -1.37 15.98
CA MET A 1 9.74 -2.18 14.84
C MET A 1 9.27 -3.56 15.30
N ASP A 2 10.10 -4.36 15.96
CA ASP A 2 9.78 -5.76 16.30
C ASP A 2 8.46 -5.97 17.08
N ARG A 3 8.15 -5.10 18.04
CA ARG A 3 6.90 -5.20 18.82
C ARG A 3 5.65 -4.95 17.96
N LEU A 4 5.73 -3.97 17.05
CA LEU A 4 4.64 -3.63 16.14
C LEU A 4 4.41 -4.76 15.13
N ALA A 5 5.49 -5.31 14.57
CA ALA A 5 5.43 -6.46 13.67
C ALA A 5 4.84 -7.71 14.37
N ALA A 6 5.20 -7.95 15.64
CA ALA A 6 4.63 -9.04 16.43
C ALA A 6 3.13 -8.87 16.66
N LEU A 7 2.68 -7.65 16.96
CA LEU A 7 1.25 -7.35 17.12
C LEU A 7 0.50 -7.49 15.79
N ALA A 8 1.07 -7.00 14.69
CA ALA A 8 0.53 -7.17 13.33
C ALA A 8 0.36 -8.65 12.96
N ALA A 9 1.36 -9.48 13.24
CA ALA A 9 1.27 -10.93 13.02
C ALA A 9 0.17 -11.57 13.88
N LYS A 10 0.00 -11.13 15.13
CA LYS A 10 -1.10 -11.59 16.00
C LYS A 10 -2.46 -11.22 15.41
N VAL A 11 -2.62 -9.97 14.97
CA VAL A 11 -3.84 -9.48 14.32
C VAL A 11 -4.17 -10.32 13.09
N LYS A 12 -3.19 -10.53 12.18
CA LYS A 12 -3.37 -11.35 10.98
C LYS A 12 -3.88 -12.77 11.27
N ASN A 13 -3.41 -13.37 12.36
CA ASN A 13 -3.77 -14.75 12.71
C ASN A 13 -5.08 -14.88 13.49
N GLN A 14 -5.53 -13.81 14.17
CA GLN A 14 -6.59 -13.91 15.17
C GLN A 14 -7.80 -13.01 14.90
N ALA A 15 -7.69 -11.98 14.05
CA ALA A 15 -8.75 -10.98 13.87
C ALA A 15 -10.10 -11.60 13.48
N GLU A 16 -10.10 -12.58 12.56
CA GLU A 16 -11.32 -13.28 12.14
C GLU A 16 -11.95 -14.14 13.25
N ALA A 17 -11.13 -14.73 14.12
CA ALA A 17 -11.60 -15.59 15.20
C ALA A 17 -12.19 -14.78 16.37
N ILE A 18 -11.76 -13.54 16.54
CA ILE A 18 -12.10 -12.68 17.67
C ILE A 18 -13.27 -11.79 17.26
N GLY A 19 -14.51 -12.26 17.42
CA GLY A 19 -15.70 -11.58 16.88
C GLY A 19 -16.32 -10.48 17.75
N THR A 20 -15.87 -10.28 18.99
CA THR A 20 -16.49 -9.32 19.93
C THR A 20 -15.60 -8.12 20.21
N GLU A 21 -16.21 -7.01 20.60
CA GLU A 21 -15.50 -5.78 20.99
C GLU A 21 -14.59 -6.02 22.20
N GLU A 22 -15.10 -6.68 23.25
CA GLU A 22 -14.30 -7.02 24.44
C GLU A 22 -13.09 -7.90 24.11
N ALA A 23 -13.26 -8.90 23.24
CA ALA A 23 -12.14 -9.74 22.87
C ALA A 23 -11.14 -8.98 21.98
N THR A 24 -11.60 -8.01 21.18
CA THR A 24 -10.75 -7.09 20.41
C THR A 24 -9.93 -6.18 21.34
N LYS A 25 -10.57 -5.62 22.36
CA LYS A 25 -9.92 -4.80 23.40
C LYS A 25 -8.78 -5.57 24.07
N ASN A 26 -9.07 -6.79 24.53
CA ASN A 26 -8.11 -7.65 25.21
C ASN A 26 -6.98 -8.15 24.30
N ALA A 27 -7.30 -8.58 23.08
CA ALA A 27 -6.33 -9.23 22.22
C ALA A 27 -5.43 -8.25 21.46
N PHE A 28 -5.93 -7.06 21.12
CA PHE A 28 -5.25 -6.12 20.22
C PHE A 28 -5.07 -4.73 20.81
N VAL A 29 -6.12 -4.12 21.36
CA VAL A 29 -6.08 -2.71 21.82
C VAL A 29 -5.20 -2.55 23.05
N MET A 30 -5.40 -3.33 24.11
CA MET A 30 -4.57 -3.26 25.31
C MET A 30 -3.09 -3.57 25.02
N PRO A 31 -2.75 -4.62 24.24
CA PRO A 31 -1.37 -4.82 23.79
C PRO A 31 -0.80 -3.65 23.00
N PHE A 32 -1.59 -2.97 22.17
CA PHE A 32 -1.12 -1.77 21.46
C PHE A 32 -0.79 -0.65 22.44
N ILE A 33 -1.72 -0.30 23.34
CA ILE A 33 -1.53 0.74 24.36
C ILE A 33 -0.30 0.43 25.22
N SER A 34 -0.15 -0.82 25.66
CA SER A 34 0.94 -1.23 26.55
C SER A 34 2.28 -1.37 25.84
N THR A 35 2.35 -2.10 24.73
CA THR A 35 3.63 -2.53 24.14
C THR A 35 4.15 -1.59 23.07
N ILE A 36 3.26 -0.85 22.40
CA ILE A 36 3.58 0.07 21.30
C ILE A 36 3.62 1.50 21.83
N LEU A 37 2.57 1.94 22.54
CA LEU A 37 2.53 3.28 23.12
C LEU A 37 3.24 3.36 24.48
N GLY A 38 3.43 2.25 25.19
CA GLY A 38 4.21 2.22 26.43
C GLY A 38 3.46 2.70 27.68
N TYR A 39 2.13 2.84 27.63
CA TYR A 39 1.31 3.21 28.78
C TYR A 39 0.97 1.97 29.62
N ASP A 40 0.93 2.11 30.95
CA ASP A 40 0.59 0.99 31.81
C ASP A 40 -0.93 0.76 31.86
N VAL A 41 -1.40 -0.28 31.17
CA VAL A 41 -2.82 -0.69 31.16
C VAL A 41 -3.29 -1.25 32.51
N PHE A 42 -2.38 -1.51 33.45
CA PHE A 42 -2.71 -1.96 34.80
C PHE A 42 -2.71 -0.82 35.83
N ASP A 43 -2.24 0.37 35.46
CA ASP A 43 -2.36 1.57 36.29
C ASP A 43 -3.64 2.35 35.92
N PRO A 44 -4.70 2.31 36.75
CA PRO A 44 -5.94 3.00 36.46
C PRO A 44 -5.82 4.53 36.57
N LEU A 45 -4.68 5.07 37.01
CA LEU A 45 -4.38 6.50 36.96
C LEU A 45 -3.71 6.93 35.66
N GLU A 46 -3.21 5.97 34.87
CA GLU A 46 -2.58 6.20 33.57
C GLU A 46 -3.48 5.78 32.41
N VAL A 47 -4.05 4.57 32.47
CA VAL A 47 -5.01 4.07 31.48
C VAL A 47 -6.33 3.78 32.20
N VAL A 48 -7.29 4.69 32.03
CA VAL A 48 -8.61 4.59 32.67
C VAL A 48 -9.56 3.83 31.74
N PRO A 49 -9.97 2.59 32.07
CA PRO A 49 -11.00 1.89 31.31
C PRO A 49 -12.39 2.47 31.60
N GLU A 50 -13.31 2.31 30.65
CA GLU A 50 -14.70 2.76 30.77
C GLU A 50 -14.83 4.22 31.24
N PHE A 51 -13.99 5.10 30.69
CA PHE A 51 -13.88 6.48 31.10
C PHE A 51 -15.21 7.24 30.93
N THR A 52 -15.57 7.99 31.97
CA THR A 52 -16.77 8.83 32.01
C THR A 52 -16.38 10.28 32.30
N ALA A 53 -17.01 11.21 31.59
CA ALA A 53 -16.88 12.65 31.82
C ALA A 53 -18.28 13.23 31.98
N ASP A 54 -18.42 14.23 32.84
CA ASP A 54 -19.73 14.82 33.14
C ASP A 54 -20.25 15.61 31.93
N VAL A 55 -21.29 15.07 31.27
CA VAL A 55 -21.97 15.74 30.14
C VAL A 55 -23.48 15.77 30.33
N GLY A 56 -24.02 16.91 30.79
CA GLY A 56 -25.45 17.24 30.68
C GLY A 56 -26.45 16.12 31.02
N THR A 57 -27.55 16.04 30.27
CA THR A 57 -28.72 15.19 30.61
C THR A 57 -28.62 13.71 30.24
N LYS A 58 -27.57 13.25 29.55
CA LYS A 58 -27.37 11.84 29.20
C LYS A 58 -26.38 11.15 30.14
N LYS A 59 -26.91 10.56 31.20
CA LYS A 59 -26.14 9.69 32.12
C LYS A 59 -25.87 8.33 31.46
N GLY A 60 -24.60 7.88 31.51
CA GLY A 60 -24.25 6.46 31.34
C GLY A 60 -23.54 6.07 30.05
N GLU A 61 -23.23 7.00 29.14
CA GLU A 61 -22.31 6.71 28.04
C GLU A 61 -20.86 6.70 28.56
N LYS A 62 -19.97 5.92 27.93
CA LYS A 62 -18.56 5.78 28.35
C LYS A 62 -17.69 5.66 27.10
N VAL A 63 -16.44 6.09 27.20
CA VAL A 63 -15.40 5.79 26.21
C VAL A 63 -14.58 4.62 26.74
N ASP A 64 -14.11 3.73 25.87
CA ASP A 64 -13.49 2.47 26.32
C ASP A 64 -12.21 2.66 27.10
N TYR A 65 -11.33 3.56 26.66
CA TYR A 65 -10.13 3.93 27.39
C TYR A 65 -9.86 5.43 27.32
N ALA A 66 -9.32 5.97 28.40
CA ALA A 66 -8.68 7.27 28.42
C ALA A 66 -7.23 7.12 28.88
N ILE A 67 -6.30 7.73 28.16
CA ILE A 67 -4.90 7.86 28.58
C ILE A 67 -4.76 9.18 29.31
N VAL A 68 -4.30 9.11 30.55
CA VAL A 68 -4.11 10.24 31.47
C VAL A 68 -2.62 10.47 31.66
N ARG A 69 -2.21 11.73 31.56
CA ARG A 69 -0.84 12.18 31.83
C ARG A 69 -0.90 13.46 32.65
N ASP A 70 -0.09 13.51 33.70
CA ASP A 70 -0.01 14.66 34.61
C ASP A 70 -1.39 15.07 35.21
N GLY A 71 -2.26 14.08 35.40
CA GLY A 71 -3.63 14.26 35.92
C GLY A 71 -4.66 14.72 34.90
N GLU A 72 -4.27 14.92 33.63
CA GLU A 72 -5.17 15.34 32.56
C GLU A 72 -5.36 14.25 31.51
N VAL A 73 -6.58 14.14 30.98
CA VAL A 73 -6.89 13.22 29.87
C VAL A 73 -6.25 13.76 28.60
N GLN A 74 -5.35 12.97 28.00
CA GLN A 74 -4.64 13.33 26.78
C GLN A 74 -5.24 12.67 25.54
N ILE A 75 -5.59 11.39 25.65
CA ILE A 75 -6.08 10.58 24.52
C ILE A 75 -7.35 9.83 24.93
N LEU A 76 -8.40 9.93 24.10
CA LEU A 76 -9.63 9.13 24.22
C LEU A 76 -9.62 7.99 23.18
N ILE A 77 -9.98 6.77 23.57
CA ILE A 77 -9.95 5.61 22.68
C ILE A 77 -11.30 4.90 22.71
N GLU A 78 -11.94 4.82 21.54
CA GLU A 78 -13.17 4.07 21.30
C GLU A 78 -12.84 2.84 20.43
N CYS A 79 -13.31 1.68 20.87
CA CYS A 79 -13.07 0.40 20.24
C CYS A 79 -14.33 -0.08 19.50
N LYS A 80 -14.11 -0.95 18.51
CA LYS A 80 -15.14 -1.69 17.79
C LYS A 80 -14.71 -3.16 17.67
N PRO A 81 -15.64 -4.10 17.40
CA PRO A 81 -15.26 -5.47 17.06
C PRO A 81 -14.28 -5.52 15.89
N SER A 82 -13.37 -6.49 15.86
CA SER A 82 -12.28 -6.61 14.87
C SER A 82 -12.73 -6.58 13.40
N LEU A 83 -13.87 -7.20 13.09
CA LEU A 83 -14.49 -7.22 11.76
C LEU A 83 -15.46 -6.05 11.53
N GLY A 84 -15.64 -5.20 12.54
CA GLY A 84 -16.49 -4.02 12.49
C GLY A 84 -15.87 -2.91 11.66
N GLN A 85 -16.70 -2.21 10.90
CA GLN A 85 -16.29 -1.02 10.14
C GLN A 85 -16.09 0.17 11.09
N LEU A 86 -15.01 0.91 10.88
CA LEU A 86 -14.74 2.17 11.57
C LEU A 86 -15.49 3.31 10.86
N LYS A 87 -16.69 3.61 11.36
CA LYS A 87 -17.48 4.76 10.93
C LYS A 87 -17.48 5.82 12.01
N ILE A 88 -17.09 7.04 11.66
CA ILE A 88 -17.06 8.16 12.59
C ILE A 88 -18.44 8.50 13.15
N GLU A 89 -19.51 8.25 12.38
CA GLU A 89 -20.91 8.37 12.81
C GLU A 89 -21.24 7.46 14.00
N HIS A 90 -20.51 6.35 14.15
CA HIS A 90 -20.65 5.40 15.25
C HIS A 90 -19.71 5.71 16.43
N ALA A 91 -18.94 6.81 16.34
CA ALA A 91 -18.05 7.31 17.39
C ALA A 91 -18.64 8.57 18.07
N SER A 92 -19.96 8.59 18.23
CA SER A 92 -20.69 9.70 18.87
C SER A 92 -20.22 9.99 20.29
N GLN A 93 -19.63 8.98 20.96
CA GLN A 93 -18.99 9.06 22.26
C GLN A 93 -17.75 9.94 22.19
N LEU A 94 -16.84 9.69 21.25
CA LEU A 94 -15.62 10.49 21.07
C LEU A 94 -15.97 11.97 20.90
N PHE A 95 -16.86 12.33 19.96
CA PHE A 95 -17.23 13.74 19.73
C PHE A 95 -17.71 14.46 20.99
N ARG A 96 -18.52 13.79 21.80
CA ARG A 96 -19.11 14.41 22.98
C ARG A 96 -18.09 14.59 24.09
N TYR A 97 -17.22 13.60 24.28
CA TYR A 97 -16.20 13.63 25.33
C TYR A 97 -15.05 14.56 24.97
N PHE A 98 -14.72 14.65 23.69
CA PHE A 98 -13.75 15.62 23.18
C PHE A 98 -14.18 17.06 23.54
N SER A 99 -15.49 17.36 23.51
CA SER A 99 -15.99 18.71 23.80
C SER A 99 -16.01 19.10 25.28
N VAL A 100 -15.83 18.14 26.19
CA VAL A 100 -15.96 18.35 27.65
C VAL A 100 -14.72 17.94 28.44
N THR A 101 -13.67 17.48 27.76
CA THR A 101 -12.39 17.10 28.36
C THR A 101 -11.27 17.94 27.77
N ASN A 102 -10.10 17.94 28.42
CA ASN A 102 -8.89 18.55 27.88
C ASN A 102 -8.21 17.66 26.83
N ALA A 103 -8.82 16.54 26.44
CA ALA A 103 -8.27 15.63 25.45
C ALA A 103 -8.19 16.33 24.09
N ARG A 104 -6.99 16.33 23.51
CA ARG A 104 -6.74 16.88 22.17
C ARG A 104 -6.46 15.81 21.12
N LEU A 105 -6.52 14.54 21.53
CA LEU A 105 -6.36 13.38 20.68
C LEU A 105 -7.49 12.38 20.94
N ALA A 106 -7.99 11.79 19.87
CA ALA A 106 -8.95 10.71 19.93
C ALA A 106 -8.60 9.59 18.96
N VAL A 107 -8.98 8.38 19.30
CA VAL A 107 -8.69 7.17 18.54
C VAL A 107 -9.96 6.37 18.36
N LEU A 108 -10.24 6.00 17.12
CA LEU A 108 -11.27 5.01 16.78
C LEU A 108 -10.56 3.79 16.19
N THR A 109 -10.77 2.61 16.78
CA THR A 109 -10.06 1.39 16.36
C THR A 109 -10.91 0.14 16.46
N ASN A 110 -10.61 -0.85 15.62
CA ASN A 110 -11.10 -2.23 15.76
C ASN A 110 -9.93 -3.18 16.07
N GLY A 111 -8.83 -2.67 16.60
CA GLY A 111 -7.60 -3.41 16.85
C GLY A 111 -6.80 -3.76 15.59
N VAL A 112 -7.41 -3.75 14.39
CA VAL A 112 -6.74 -3.95 13.10
C VAL A 112 -6.30 -2.61 12.51
N VAL A 113 -7.26 -1.69 12.40
CA VAL A 113 -7.07 -0.33 11.89
C VAL A 113 -7.19 0.64 13.04
N TRP A 114 -6.31 1.64 13.08
CA TRP A 114 -6.26 2.69 14.08
C TRP A 114 -6.39 4.04 13.39
N GLN A 115 -7.48 4.76 13.67
CA GLN A 115 -7.73 6.09 13.14
C GLN A 115 -7.51 7.12 14.25
N PHE A 116 -6.55 8.02 14.07
CA PHE A 116 -6.20 9.06 15.03
C PHE A 116 -6.77 10.40 14.58
N TYR A 117 -7.42 11.08 15.51
CA TYR A 117 -8.13 12.33 15.34
C TYR A 117 -7.60 13.39 16.31
N THR A 118 -7.79 14.64 15.94
CA THR A 118 -7.41 15.81 16.72
C THR A 118 -8.46 16.92 16.53
N ASP A 119 -8.19 18.13 17.02
CA ASP A 119 -9.08 19.29 17.00
C ASP A 119 -8.50 20.49 16.24
N LEU A 120 -7.83 20.21 15.12
CA LEU A 120 -7.19 21.24 14.30
C LEU A 120 -8.21 22.19 13.65
N ASP A 121 -9.39 21.69 13.27
CA ASP A 121 -10.41 22.51 12.60
C ASP A 121 -11.08 23.50 13.56
N ALA A 122 -11.30 23.08 14.80
CA ALA A 122 -11.88 23.93 15.85
C ALA A 122 -11.50 23.41 17.25
N PRO A 123 -11.09 24.29 18.18
CA PRO A 123 -10.70 23.89 19.52
C PRO A 123 -11.77 23.06 20.23
N ASN A 124 -11.37 21.97 20.88
CA ASN A 124 -12.24 21.04 21.60
C ASN A 124 -13.35 20.42 20.72
N ARG A 125 -13.14 20.38 19.40
CA ARG A 125 -14.05 19.71 18.47
C ARG A 125 -13.23 18.76 17.59
N MET A 126 -13.47 17.46 17.78
CA MET A 126 -12.85 16.42 16.98
C MET A 126 -13.09 16.65 15.48
N ASP A 127 -12.01 16.61 14.71
CA ASP A 127 -12.02 16.71 13.25
C ASP A 127 -12.84 15.57 12.61
N ALA A 128 -13.45 15.86 11.47
CA ALA A 128 -14.26 14.87 10.75
C ALA A 128 -13.44 13.79 10.03
N LYS A 129 -12.13 14.01 9.87
CA LYS A 129 -11.21 13.08 9.18
C LYS A 129 -10.01 12.80 10.08
N PRO A 130 -9.53 11.55 10.14
CA PRO A 130 -8.32 11.25 10.88
C PRO A 130 -7.11 11.90 10.20
N PHE A 131 -6.15 12.35 11.00
CA PHE A 131 -4.86 12.85 10.50
C PHE A 131 -3.87 11.71 10.26
N LEU A 132 -4.02 10.59 10.98
CA LEU A 132 -3.20 9.39 10.81
C LEU A 132 -4.10 8.15 10.81
N VAL A 133 -3.83 7.24 9.87
CA VAL A 133 -4.47 5.91 9.81
C VAL A 133 -3.39 4.86 9.73
N LEU A 134 -3.33 3.98 10.74
CA LEU A 134 -2.43 2.83 10.77
C LEU A 134 -3.25 1.56 10.53
N ASP A 135 -2.91 0.81 9.47
CA ASP A 135 -3.42 -0.53 9.23
C ASP A 135 -2.35 -1.56 9.63
N LEU A 136 -2.65 -2.41 10.60
CA LEU A 136 -1.72 -3.44 11.06
C LEU A 136 -1.58 -4.62 10.07
N LEU A 137 -2.46 -4.72 9.07
CA LEU A 137 -2.32 -5.70 7.98
C LEU A 137 -1.50 -5.16 6.80
N ASP A 138 -1.33 -3.84 6.71
CA ASP A 138 -0.60 -3.13 5.66
C ASP A 138 0.10 -1.87 6.23
N ILE A 139 1.18 -2.09 6.97
CA ILE A 139 1.88 -1.02 7.69
C ILE A 139 2.72 -0.20 6.71
N ASP A 140 2.37 1.08 6.55
CA ASP A 140 3.25 2.08 5.95
C ASP A 140 4.38 2.43 6.93
N GLU A 141 5.61 2.01 6.62
CA GLU A 141 6.79 2.26 7.46
C GLU A 141 7.05 3.75 7.72
N THR A 142 6.60 4.64 6.82
CA THR A 142 6.74 6.10 7.01
C THR A 142 5.92 6.62 8.20
N LEU A 143 4.87 5.90 8.61
CA LEU A 143 4.04 6.27 9.75
C LEU A 143 4.63 5.84 11.10
N ILE A 144 5.68 5.00 11.13
CA ILE A 144 6.23 4.46 12.38
C ILE A 144 6.76 5.57 13.28
N ALA A 145 7.45 6.56 12.70
CA ALA A 145 7.96 7.71 13.44
C ALA A 145 6.82 8.54 14.07
N GLU A 146 5.70 8.65 13.36
CA GLU A 146 4.53 9.40 13.82
C GLU A 146 3.79 8.66 14.94
N ILE A 147 3.70 7.33 14.86
CA ILE A 147 3.17 6.49 15.95
C ILE A 147 4.07 6.58 17.19
N GLN A 148 5.39 6.65 17.04
CA GLN A 148 6.32 6.78 18.17
C GLN A 148 6.12 8.08 18.95
N LYS A 149 5.75 9.19 18.28
CA LYS A 149 5.41 10.45 18.96
C LYS A 149 4.22 10.31 19.91
N LEU A 150 3.33 9.34 19.69
CA LEU A 150 2.18 9.05 20.57
C LEU A 150 2.56 8.18 21.78
N SER A 151 3.81 7.73 21.88
CA SER A 151 4.26 6.88 23.00
C SER A 151 4.53 7.69 24.27
N LYS A 152 4.33 7.09 25.44
CA LYS A 152 4.56 7.68 26.76
C LYS A 152 5.90 8.44 26.86
N GLU A 153 6.98 7.83 26.36
CA GLU A 153 8.33 8.41 26.45
C GLU A 153 8.54 9.64 25.55
N SER A 154 7.88 9.68 24.39
CA SER A 154 8.07 10.73 23.37
C SER A 154 6.89 11.69 23.22
N PHE A 155 5.85 11.52 24.03
CA PHE A 155 4.62 12.28 23.90
C PHE A 155 4.85 13.76 24.23
N ASP A 156 4.66 14.56 23.20
CA ASP A 156 4.63 16.02 23.22
C ASP A 156 3.46 16.48 22.36
N LEU A 157 2.46 17.05 23.02
CA LEU A 157 1.19 17.39 22.38
C LEU A 157 1.40 18.40 21.24
N ASP A 158 2.21 19.44 21.44
CA ASP A 158 2.43 20.47 20.43
C ASP A 158 3.11 19.89 19.18
N SER A 159 4.14 19.04 19.35
CA SER A 159 4.76 18.33 18.24
C SER A 159 3.78 17.41 17.50
N ILE A 160 2.91 16.68 18.21
CA ILE A 160 1.90 15.81 17.60
C ILE A 160 0.89 16.63 16.78
N ILE A 161 0.42 17.75 17.31
CA ILE A 161 -0.55 18.63 16.64
C ILE A 161 0.06 19.22 15.37
N ASN A 162 1.31 19.68 15.42
CA ASN A 162 2.02 20.18 14.22
C ASN A 162 2.19 19.08 13.16
N ALA A 163 2.57 17.87 13.57
CA ALA A 163 2.67 16.73 12.66
C ALA A 163 1.31 16.32 12.08
N ALA A 164 0.25 16.39 12.89
CA ALA A 164 -1.10 16.12 12.46
C ALA A 164 -1.59 17.09 11.39
N GLU A 165 -1.25 18.38 11.51
CA GLU A 165 -1.56 19.39 10.49
C GLU A 165 -0.88 19.04 9.16
N GLU A 166 0.42 18.76 9.18
CA GLU A 166 1.16 18.35 7.99
C GLU A 166 0.58 17.06 7.38
N LEU A 167 0.37 16.01 8.17
CA LEU A 167 -0.17 14.73 7.70
C LEU A 167 -1.58 14.88 7.11
N LYS A 168 -2.43 15.70 7.72
CA LYS A 168 -3.78 16.00 7.23
C LYS A 168 -3.72 16.60 5.83
N TYR A 169 -2.87 17.62 5.62
CA TYR A 169 -2.74 18.27 4.33
C TYR A 169 -2.01 17.40 3.30
N VAL A 170 -0.91 16.74 3.67
CA VAL A 170 -0.19 15.81 2.77
C VAL A 170 -1.10 14.67 2.34
N GLY A 171 -1.89 14.10 3.25
CA GLY A 171 -2.87 13.05 2.91
C GLY A 171 -4.00 13.56 2.01
N ALA A 172 -4.50 14.77 2.24
CA ALA A 172 -5.48 15.42 1.35
C ALA A 172 -4.90 15.66 -0.05
N LEU A 173 -3.68 16.20 -0.13
CA LEU A 173 -2.97 16.46 -1.38
C LEU A 173 -2.67 15.16 -2.14
N LYS A 174 -2.20 14.10 -1.47
CA LYS A 174 -1.97 12.78 -2.09
C LYS A 174 -3.25 12.24 -2.75
N ARG A 175 -4.40 12.35 -2.07
CA ARG A 175 -5.70 11.93 -2.62
C ARG A 175 -6.11 12.76 -3.82
N GLU A 176 -5.94 14.08 -3.74
CA GLU A 176 -6.27 14.96 -4.84
C GLU A 176 -5.38 14.70 -6.06
N ILE A 177 -4.07 14.56 -5.87
CA ILE A 177 -3.13 14.16 -6.93
C ILE A 177 -3.56 12.82 -7.55
N ALA A 178 -3.84 11.80 -6.73
CA ALA A 178 -4.29 10.51 -7.23
C ALA A 178 -5.61 10.60 -8.03
N ALA A 179 -6.54 11.47 -7.61
CA ALA A 179 -7.77 11.75 -8.34
C ALA A 179 -7.46 12.37 -9.71
N GLN A 180 -6.57 13.37 -9.78
CA GLN A 180 -6.16 13.99 -11.04
C GLN A 180 -5.47 12.99 -11.99
N PHE A 181 -4.72 12.02 -11.49
CA PHE A 181 -4.13 10.95 -12.33
C PHE A 181 -5.18 9.97 -12.88
N ARG A 182 -6.25 9.70 -12.13
CA ARG A 182 -7.34 8.81 -12.54
C ARG A 182 -8.29 9.49 -13.52
N GLU A 183 -8.70 10.69 -13.17
CA GLU A 183 -9.66 11.52 -13.90
C GLU A 183 -9.19 12.99 -13.84
N PRO A 184 -8.37 13.41 -14.80
CA PRO A 184 -7.88 14.79 -14.90
C PRO A 184 -9.03 15.81 -14.92
N SER A 185 -8.98 16.79 -14.02
CA SER A 185 -9.88 17.94 -14.06
C SER A 185 -9.54 18.91 -15.19
N ASP A 186 -10.51 19.74 -15.59
CA ASP A 186 -10.29 20.80 -16.59
C ASP A 186 -9.16 21.76 -16.20
N GLU A 187 -9.01 22.07 -14.91
CA GLU A 187 -7.93 22.92 -14.41
C GLU A 187 -6.56 22.24 -14.58
N TRP A 188 -6.47 20.94 -14.30
CA TRP A 188 -5.25 20.15 -14.48
C TRP A 188 -4.86 19.99 -15.95
N ILE A 189 -5.86 19.76 -16.82
CA ILE A 189 -5.66 19.70 -18.27
C ILE A 189 -5.15 21.05 -18.79
N LYS A 190 -5.78 22.15 -18.39
CA LYS A 190 -5.36 23.50 -18.76
C LYS A 190 -3.95 23.82 -18.26
N PHE A 191 -3.63 23.44 -17.02
CA PHE A 191 -2.31 23.65 -16.42
C PHE A 191 -1.19 23.03 -17.27
N PHE A 192 -1.33 21.78 -17.69
CA PHE A 192 -0.32 21.15 -18.56
C PHE A 192 -0.34 21.72 -19.97
N THR A 193 -1.53 21.91 -20.55
CA THR A 193 -1.67 22.38 -21.93
C THR A 193 -0.96 23.72 -22.14
N THR A 194 -1.17 24.68 -21.23
CA THR A 194 -0.56 26.03 -21.32
C THR A 194 0.96 26.04 -21.18
N ARG A 195 1.58 24.93 -20.75
CA ARG A 195 3.05 24.80 -20.64
C ARG A 195 3.70 24.13 -21.84
N VAL A 196 2.92 23.45 -22.68
CA VAL A 196 3.43 22.65 -23.81
C VAL A 196 2.81 23.05 -25.15
N TYR A 197 1.80 23.93 -25.14
CA TYR A 197 1.10 24.43 -26.32
C TYR A 197 1.06 25.95 -26.31
N ASP A 198 1.68 26.56 -27.32
CA ASP A 198 1.81 28.03 -27.44
C ASP A 198 0.53 28.74 -27.90
N GLY A 199 -0.50 27.99 -28.31
CA GLY A 199 -1.77 28.54 -28.78
C GLY A 199 -2.79 28.78 -27.66
N SER A 200 -3.88 29.47 -28.01
CA SER A 200 -4.98 29.71 -27.08
C SER A 200 -5.68 28.40 -26.68
N PHE A 201 -6.04 28.27 -25.39
CA PHE A 201 -6.79 27.13 -24.85
C PHE A 201 -8.28 27.19 -25.27
N THR A 202 -8.55 26.80 -26.52
CA THR A 202 -9.91 26.73 -27.09
C THR A 202 -10.60 25.42 -26.72
N GLN A 203 -11.91 25.31 -26.96
CA GLN A 203 -12.66 24.07 -26.74
C GLN A 203 -12.07 22.87 -27.50
N ARG A 204 -11.66 23.06 -28.75
CA ARG A 204 -11.02 22.00 -29.55
C ARG A 204 -9.69 21.55 -28.96
N VAL A 205 -8.88 22.50 -28.50
CA VAL A 205 -7.60 22.22 -27.83
C VAL A 205 -7.86 21.49 -26.51
N ARG A 206 -8.84 21.92 -25.72
CA ARG A 206 -9.25 21.23 -24.49
C ARG A 206 -9.60 19.77 -24.77
N GLU A 207 -10.50 19.48 -25.70
CA GLU A 207 -10.93 18.11 -26.02
C GLU A 207 -9.76 17.20 -26.44
N GLN A 208 -8.85 17.74 -27.27
CA GLN A 208 -7.63 17.04 -27.65
C GLN A 208 -6.72 16.76 -26.44
N PHE A 209 -6.46 17.78 -25.62
CA PHE A 209 -5.55 17.67 -24.48
C PHE A 209 -6.16 16.91 -23.30
N THR A 210 -7.47 16.81 -23.16
CA THR A 210 -8.12 15.89 -22.20
C THR A 210 -7.65 14.46 -22.46
N THR A 211 -7.66 14.04 -23.73
CA THR A 211 -7.21 12.69 -24.12
C THR A 211 -5.71 12.53 -23.92
N LEU A 212 -4.91 13.52 -24.34
CA LEU A 212 -3.45 13.45 -24.24
C LEU A 212 -2.95 13.47 -22.79
N VAL A 213 -3.48 14.35 -21.95
CA VAL A 213 -3.12 14.44 -20.52
C VAL A 213 -3.51 13.16 -19.79
N GLY A 214 -4.70 12.61 -20.06
CA GLY A 214 -5.10 11.32 -19.49
C GLY A 214 -4.18 10.17 -19.89
N LYS A 215 -3.79 10.10 -21.17
CA LYS A 215 -2.84 9.09 -21.66
C LYS A 215 -1.45 9.27 -21.02
N ALA A 216 -0.91 10.48 -21.03
CA ALA A 216 0.40 10.78 -20.47
C ALA A 216 0.47 10.52 -18.96
N SER A 217 -0.59 10.88 -18.21
CA SER A 217 -0.64 10.66 -16.76
C SER A 217 -0.60 9.16 -16.41
N LYS A 218 -1.32 8.32 -17.16
CA LYS A 218 -1.28 6.86 -16.98
C LYS A 218 0.10 6.29 -17.31
N GLN A 219 0.66 6.66 -18.47
CA GLN A 219 1.98 6.19 -18.89
C GLN A 219 3.07 6.57 -17.87
N PHE A 220 3.09 7.83 -17.43
CA PHE A 220 4.05 8.31 -16.44
C PHE A 220 3.97 7.54 -15.11
N LEU A 221 2.75 7.22 -14.65
CA LEU A 221 2.57 6.46 -13.40
C LEU A 221 3.06 5.02 -13.55
N THR A 222 2.75 4.36 -14.67
CA THR A 222 3.25 3.01 -14.97
C THR A 222 4.77 2.99 -15.06
N GLU A 223 5.37 3.93 -15.79
CA GLU A 223 6.81 4.07 -15.92
C GLU A 223 7.48 4.34 -14.56
N SER A 224 6.93 5.26 -13.74
CA SER A 224 7.45 5.58 -12.41
C SER A 224 7.44 4.38 -11.45
N VAL A 225 6.39 3.56 -11.52
CA VAL A 225 6.31 2.31 -10.73
C VAL A 225 7.37 1.32 -11.21
N ASN A 226 7.50 1.15 -12.53
CA ASN A 226 8.51 0.28 -13.14
C ASN A 226 9.94 0.72 -12.80
N ASP A 227 10.22 2.03 -12.80
CA ASP A 227 11.54 2.57 -12.47
C ASP A 227 11.89 2.43 -10.99
N ARG A 228 10.91 2.61 -10.09
CA ARG A 228 11.09 2.31 -8.67
C ARG A 228 11.33 0.83 -8.43
N LEU A 229 10.62 -0.05 -9.13
CA LEU A 229 10.85 -1.50 -9.08
C LEU A 229 12.27 -1.85 -9.54
N LYS A 230 12.73 -1.32 -10.69
CA LYS A 230 14.10 -1.52 -11.18
C LYS A 230 15.16 -1.04 -10.18
N THR A 231 14.93 0.11 -9.54
CA THR A 231 15.84 0.70 -8.56
C THR A 231 15.89 -0.11 -7.27
N ALA A 232 14.73 -0.53 -6.73
CA ALA A 232 14.64 -1.37 -5.53
C ALA A 232 15.22 -2.78 -5.75
N LEU A 233 15.20 -3.26 -7.00
CA LEU A 233 15.80 -4.54 -7.41
C LEU A 233 17.33 -4.46 -7.64
N GLY A 234 17.97 -3.32 -7.39
CA GLY A 234 19.43 -3.18 -7.45
C GLY A 234 20.00 -3.18 -8.87
N ALA A 235 19.28 -2.63 -9.85
CA ALA A 235 19.84 -2.38 -11.18
C ALA A 235 20.75 -1.14 -11.14
N SER A 236 21.92 -1.25 -10.51
CA SER A 236 23.05 -0.38 -10.82
C SER A 236 23.80 -0.99 -12.00
N THR A 237 23.38 -0.66 -13.22
CA THR A 237 24.22 -0.75 -14.41
C THR A 237 24.35 0.66 -14.98
N PRO A 238 25.56 1.23 -15.12
CA PRO A 238 25.73 2.58 -15.65
C PRO A 238 25.31 2.63 -17.12
N LEU A 239 24.67 3.74 -17.47
CA LEU A 239 24.44 4.20 -18.84
C LEU A 239 25.73 4.12 -19.67
N LEU A 240 25.64 3.55 -20.87
CA LEU A 240 26.43 4.00 -22.01
C LEU A 240 25.48 4.61 -23.04
N VAL A 241 25.75 5.87 -23.32
CA VAL A 241 25.14 6.70 -24.35
C VAL A 241 25.58 6.18 -25.72
N ALA A 242 24.63 6.06 -26.64
CA ALA A 242 24.88 6.27 -28.07
C ALA A 242 23.60 6.85 -28.68
N GLU A 243 23.70 8.13 -29.08
CA GLU A 243 22.81 8.74 -30.07
C GLU A 243 22.89 7.94 -31.38
N GLU A 244 21.75 7.70 -32.04
CA GLU A 244 21.65 8.05 -33.46
C GLU A 244 20.18 8.20 -33.93
N ALA A 245 20.01 9.33 -34.60
CA ALA A 245 18.98 9.85 -35.50
C ALA A 245 17.77 8.99 -35.95
N VAL A 246 16.64 9.71 -35.98
CA VAL A 246 15.37 9.44 -36.67
C VAL A 246 15.56 9.28 -38.19
N THR A 247 14.98 8.24 -38.79
CA THR A 247 14.27 8.34 -40.08
C THR A 247 13.09 7.36 -40.14
N SER A 248 11.97 7.87 -40.64
CA SER A 248 10.66 7.25 -40.78
C SER A 248 10.46 6.45 -42.08
N GLU A 249 9.50 5.51 -42.01
CA GLU A 249 8.60 5.00 -43.08
C GLU A 249 9.01 3.76 -43.94
N PRO A 250 8.06 2.97 -44.51
CA PRO A 250 7.41 1.84 -43.81
C PRO A 250 7.29 0.50 -44.61
N VAL A 251 6.83 -0.55 -43.91
CA VAL A 251 6.14 -1.82 -44.31
C VAL A 251 6.66 -2.61 -45.52
N VAL A 252 7.19 -3.84 -45.31
CA VAL A 252 6.66 -5.10 -45.91
C VAL A 252 7.07 -6.30 -45.05
N ALA A 253 6.11 -7.16 -44.74
CA ALA A 253 6.30 -8.47 -44.11
C ALA A 253 7.00 -9.46 -45.07
N LEU A 254 7.91 -10.28 -44.54
CA LEU A 254 8.04 -11.71 -44.88
C LEU A 254 8.94 -12.40 -43.85
N ASP A 255 8.46 -13.56 -43.44
CA ASP A 255 8.95 -14.44 -42.40
C ASP A 255 10.15 -15.28 -42.90
N LEU A 256 10.97 -15.74 -41.95
CA LEU A 256 12.03 -16.78 -42.03
C LEU A 256 13.44 -16.37 -42.50
N ASP A 257 14.30 -16.02 -41.54
CA ASP A 257 15.48 -16.85 -41.26
C ASP A 257 15.92 -16.63 -39.80
N ARG A 258 15.85 -17.71 -39.01
CA ARG A 258 16.24 -17.74 -37.60
C ARG A 258 17.75 -18.02 -37.51
N ASP A 259 18.55 -16.98 -37.60
CA ASP A 259 19.84 -16.97 -36.90
C ASP A 259 19.54 -16.81 -35.41
N THR A 260 19.46 -17.94 -34.71
CA THR A 260 19.14 -17.98 -33.27
C THR A 260 20.43 -17.87 -32.48
N GLU A 261 20.97 -16.65 -32.44
CA GLU A 261 21.74 -16.22 -31.29
C GLU A 261 20.79 -16.18 -30.08
N ILE A 262 21.28 -16.57 -28.89
CA ILE A 262 20.49 -16.52 -27.66
C ILE A 262 20.40 -15.04 -27.26
N GLU A 263 19.47 -14.32 -27.89
CA GLU A 263 19.15 -12.95 -27.55
C GLU A 263 17.99 -12.94 -26.57
N THR A 264 18.33 -12.80 -25.28
CA THR A 264 17.33 -12.54 -24.24
C THR A 264 16.63 -11.23 -24.55
N THR A 265 15.35 -11.31 -24.90
CA THR A 265 14.55 -10.15 -25.28
C THR A 265 14.11 -9.35 -24.05
N LEU A 266 13.87 -8.05 -24.22
CA LEU A 266 13.31 -7.21 -23.15
C LEU A 266 11.98 -7.75 -22.63
N GLU A 267 11.17 -8.33 -23.52
CA GLU A 267 9.87 -8.91 -23.19
C GLU A 267 10.00 -10.17 -22.32
N GLU A 268 11.00 -11.03 -22.57
CA GLU A 268 11.30 -12.17 -21.71
C GLU A 268 11.81 -11.74 -20.33
N LEU A 269 12.60 -10.68 -20.27
CA LEU A 269 13.03 -10.09 -19.00
C LEU A 269 11.85 -9.52 -18.22
N GLU A 270 10.93 -8.80 -18.87
CA GLU A 270 9.71 -8.28 -18.26
C GLU A 270 8.80 -9.41 -17.74
N GLY A 271 8.56 -10.43 -18.55
CA GLY A 271 7.82 -11.62 -18.13
C GLY A 271 8.49 -12.34 -16.94
N TYR A 272 9.82 -12.42 -16.94
CA TYR A 272 10.58 -12.95 -15.79
C TYR A 272 10.40 -12.10 -14.54
N GLN A 273 10.42 -10.77 -14.64
CA GLN A 273 10.19 -9.91 -13.48
C GLN A 273 8.80 -10.11 -12.90
N ILE A 274 7.78 -10.33 -13.73
CA ILE A 274 6.42 -10.61 -13.27
C ILE A 274 6.37 -11.96 -12.53
N VAL A 275 6.92 -13.03 -13.12
CA VAL A 275 6.98 -14.36 -12.46
C VAL A 275 7.80 -14.28 -11.17
N LYS A 276 8.90 -13.53 -11.18
CA LYS A 276 9.75 -13.30 -10.00
C LYS A 276 8.98 -12.56 -8.90
N ALA A 277 8.28 -11.48 -9.22
CA ALA A 277 7.49 -10.71 -8.27
C ALA A 277 6.40 -11.57 -7.61
N ILE A 278 5.72 -12.41 -8.40
CA ILE A 278 4.73 -13.36 -7.89
C ILE A 278 5.37 -14.39 -6.93
N ALA A 279 6.50 -14.97 -7.32
CA ALA A 279 7.22 -15.97 -6.54
C ALA A 279 7.89 -15.39 -5.28
N CYS A 280 8.19 -14.08 -5.25
CA CYS A 280 8.73 -13.38 -4.08
C CYS A 280 7.76 -13.36 -2.89
N GLY A 281 6.46 -13.63 -3.11
CA GLY A 281 5.51 -13.84 -2.01
C GLY A 281 5.80 -15.08 -1.15
N GLU A 282 6.59 -16.03 -1.66
CA GLU A 282 6.90 -17.30 -0.99
C GLU A 282 8.39 -17.45 -0.64
N VAL A 283 9.30 -16.87 -1.44
CA VAL A 283 10.76 -17.00 -1.27
C VAL A 283 11.50 -15.69 -1.49
N LYS A 284 12.73 -15.59 -0.97
CA LYS A 284 13.60 -14.44 -1.22
C LYS A 284 13.86 -14.26 -2.73
N PRO A 285 13.85 -13.02 -3.26
CA PRO A 285 14.07 -12.74 -4.68
C PRO A 285 15.38 -13.31 -5.25
N SER A 286 16.42 -13.42 -4.42
CA SER A 286 17.74 -13.94 -4.80
C SER A 286 17.72 -15.43 -5.18
N ARG A 287 16.68 -16.17 -4.79
CA ARG A 287 16.52 -17.59 -5.10
C ARG A 287 15.84 -17.82 -6.45
N ILE A 288 15.28 -16.79 -7.08
CA ILE A 288 14.57 -16.92 -8.34
C ILE A 288 15.50 -16.44 -9.46
N THR A 289 15.98 -17.38 -10.27
CA THR A 289 16.90 -17.11 -11.37
C THR A 289 16.22 -17.35 -12.72
N GLN A 290 16.86 -16.86 -13.77
CA GLN A 290 16.44 -17.11 -15.14
C GLN A 290 17.55 -17.82 -15.91
N ARG A 291 17.16 -18.65 -16.87
CA ARG A 291 18.06 -19.18 -17.88
C ARG A 291 17.38 -19.12 -19.24
N ASP A 292 18.03 -18.46 -20.17
CA ASP A 292 17.58 -18.44 -21.54
C ASP A 292 17.91 -19.78 -22.24
N ALA A 293 16.90 -20.37 -22.87
CA ALA A 293 17.05 -21.55 -23.70
C ALA A 293 16.44 -21.28 -25.08
N LYS A 294 16.99 -21.91 -26.12
CA LYS A 294 16.60 -21.68 -27.53
C LYS A 294 15.08 -21.75 -27.82
N SER A 295 14.33 -22.48 -27.01
CA SER A 295 12.89 -22.71 -27.21
C SER A 295 11.99 -21.99 -26.20
N TYR A 296 12.56 -21.45 -25.12
CA TYR A 296 11.84 -20.77 -24.04
C TYR A 296 12.79 -20.09 -23.06
N PHE A 297 12.30 -19.05 -22.41
CA PHE A 297 12.96 -18.43 -21.27
C PHE A 297 12.56 -19.13 -19.97
N ALA A 298 13.51 -19.77 -19.29
CA ALA A 298 13.24 -20.55 -18.09
C ALA A 298 13.31 -19.68 -16.83
N VAL A 299 12.28 -19.75 -15.97
CA VAL A 299 12.32 -19.17 -14.62
C VAL A 299 12.47 -20.30 -13.61
N LEU A 300 13.52 -20.26 -12.80
CA LEU A 300 13.97 -21.37 -11.96
C LEU A 300 14.07 -20.95 -10.49
N LEU A 301 13.88 -21.90 -9.59
CA LEU A 301 14.22 -21.75 -8.17
C LEU A 301 15.62 -22.33 -7.90
N ASP A 302 16.42 -21.62 -7.11
CA ASP A 302 17.78 -21.96 -6.68
C ASP A 302 18.76 -22.25 -7.84
N ASP A 303 18.56 -21.62 -9.00
CA ASP A 303 19.33 -21.88 -10.22
C ASP A 303 19.42 -23.37 -10.62
N ASN A 304 18.33 -24.10 -10.37
CA ASN A 304 18.27 -25.54 -10.58
C ASN A 304 17.24 -25.91 -11.67
N ASN A 305 17.70 -26.50 -12.77
CA ASN A 305 16.85 -26.98 -13.86
C ASN A 305 15.81 -28.04 -13.43
N ARG A 306 15.96 -28.65 -12.25
CA ARG A 306 14.98 -29.58 -11.67
C ARG A 306 13.86 -28.90 -10.87
N LYS A 307 13.95 -27.58 -10.66
CA LYS A 307 12.98 -26.74 -9.94
C LYS A 307 12.45 -25.59 -10.84
N PRO A 308 11.84 -25.89 -12.00
CA PRO A 308 11.28 -24.85 -12.87
C PRO A 308 9.98 -24.27 -12.31
N LEU A 309 9.89 -22.95 -12.24
CA LEU A 309 8.71 -22.22 -11.78
C LEU A 309 7.77 -21.89 -12.96
N ALA A 310 8.34 -21.45 -14.08
CA ALA A 310 7.62 -21.16 -15.31
C ALA A 310 8.55 -21.22 -16.52
N ARG A 311 7.98 -21.35 -17.71
CA ARG A 311 8.64 -21.20 -19.00
C ARG A 311 7.92 -20.16 -19.84
N LEU A 312 8.64 -19.15 -20.34
CA LEU A 312 8.06 -18.13 -21.19
C LEU A 312 8.36 -18.47 -22.65
N HIS A 313 7.32 -18.67 -23.44
CA HIS A 313 7.44 -18.96 -24.87
C HIS A 313 7.02 -17.73 -25.68
N PHE A 314 7.92 -16.75 -25.81
CA PHE A 314 7.65 -15.49 -26.51
C PHE A 314 8.23 -15.45 -27.93
N ASN A 315 8.90 -16.53 -28.35
CA ASN A 315 9.58 -16.64 -29.65
C ASN A 315 8.63 -16.79 -30.86
N SER A 316 7.32 -16.70 -30.66
CA SER A 316 6.28 -16.83 -31.70
C SER A 316 5.23 -15.74 -31.56
N LYS A 317 4.51 -15.47 -32.67
CA LYS A 317 3.43 -14.46 -32.73
C LYS A 317 2.36 -14.62 -31.64
N GLN A 318 2.04 -15.88 -31.28
CA GLN A 318 1.25 -16.20 -30.10
C GLN A 318 2.20 -16.49 -28.94
N LYS A 319 1.99 -15.82 -27.81
CA LYS A 319 2.77 -15.99 -26.59
C LYS A 319 2.13 -17.03 -25.70
N TYR A 320 2.96 -17.78 -24.98
CA TYR A 320 2.49 -18.75 -24.00
C TYR A 320 3.27 -18.68 -22.69
N LEU A 321 2.55 -18.84 -21.58
CA LEU A 321 3.08 -19.15 -20.27
C LEU A 321 3.02 -20.67 -20.04
N GLY A 322 4.17 -21.31 -19.93
CA GLY A 322 4.32 -22.71 -19.57
C GLY A 322 4.39 -22.89 -18.05
N LEU A 323 3.45 -23.64 -17.48
CA LEU A 323 3.41 -24.00 -16.06
C LEU A 323 3.57 -25.52 -15.91
N LEU A 324 4.31 -25.96 -14.89
CA LEU A 324 4.59 -27.37 -14.67
C LEU A 324 3.75 -27.94 -13.51
N ASP A 325 3.22 -29.14 -13.72
CA ASP A 325 2.51 -29.90 -12.68
C ASP A 325 3.49 -30.72 -11.80
N GLU A 326 2.94 -31.54 -10.90
CA GLU A 326 3.72 -32.38 -9.97
C GLU A 326 4.53 -33.47 -10.67
N GLU A 327 4.06 -33.92 -11.84
CA GLU A 327 4.72 -34.90 -12.69
C GLU A 327 5.73 -34.25 -13.66
N LYS A 328 5.88 -32.92 -13.60
CA LYS A 328 6.70 -32.08 -14.50
C LYS A 328 6.19 -32.04 -15.94
N ASN A 329 4.92 -32.33 -16.16
CA ASN A 329 4.29 -32.07 -17.44
C ASN A 329 4.00 -30.58 -17.57
N GLU A 330 4.30 -30.03 -18.74
CA GLU A 330 4.13 -28.62 -19.03
C GLU A 330 2.77 -28.36 -19.67
N THR A 331 1.99 -27.47 -19.05
CA THR A 331 0.77 -26.91 -19.64
C THR A 331 1.05 -25.51 -20.16
N ARG A 332 0.76 -25.26 -21.44
CA ARG A 332 0.93 -23.95 -22.08
C ARG A 332 -0.38 -23.18 -22.06
N HIS A 333 -0.37 -22.03 -21.40
CA HIS A 333 -1.47 -21.08 -21.37
C HIS A 333 -1.19 -19.97 -22.38
N ALA A 334 -2.08 -19.77 -23.36
CA ALA A 334 -1.96 -18.67 -24.29
C ALA A 334 -2.18 -17.34 -23.55
N ILE A 335 -1.31 -16.37 -23.78
CA ILE A 335 -1.45 -15.02 -23.23
C ILE A 335 -1.39 -14.00 -24.37
N GLU A 336 -2.23 -12.97 -24.31
CA GLU A 336 -2.21 -11.85 -25.28
C GLU A 336 -1.33 -10.70 -24.79
N SER A 337 -1.26 -10.51 -23.46
CA SER A 337 -0.46 -9.50 -22.77
C SER A 337 0.32 -10.09 -21.59
N LEU A 338 1.43 -9.45 -21.18
CA LEU A 338 2.23 -9.92 -20.05
C LEU A 338 1.48 -9.84 -18.71
N ASP A 339 0.50 -8.94 -18.57
CA ASP A 339 -0.31 -8.80 -17.36
C ASP A 339 -1.18 -10.04 -17.09
N GLU A 340 -1.48 -10.85 -18.10
CA GLU A 340 -2.23 -12.11 -17.93
C GLU A 340 -1.45 -13.16 -17.12
N ILE A 341 -0.14 -13.00 -16.97
CA ILE A 341 0.68 -13.86 -16.08
C ILE A 341 0.16 -13.77 -14.63
N TYR A 342 -0.40 -12.62 -14.20
CA TYR A 342 -0.98 -12.48 -12.86
C TYR A 342 -2.21 -13.37 -12.62
N GLN A 343 -2.94 -13.75 -13.68
CA GLN A 343 -4.07 -14.68 -13.55
C GLN A 343 -3.62 -16.09 -13.15
N HIS A 344 -2.34 -16.39 -13.34
CA HIS A 344 -1.70 -17.66 -12.98
C HIS A 344 -0.85 -17.55 -11.70
N ALA A 345 -1.00 -16.48 -10.92
CA ALA A 345 -0.18 -16.22 -9.75
C ALA A 345 -0.23 -17.37 -8.72
N ASP A 346 -1.40 -17.94 -8.46
CA ASP A 346 -1.55 -19.04 -7.51
C ASP A 346 -0.83 -20.32 -7.96
N ALA A 347 -0.83 -20.60 -9.27
CA ALA A 347 -0.11 -21.75 -9.84
C ALA A 347 1.42 -21.57 -9.74
N ILE A 348 1.92 -20.35 -9.97
CA ILE A 348 3.34 -20.02 -9.81
C ILE A 348 3.76 -20.14 -8.35
N ARG A 349 2.96 -19.61 -7.40
CA ARG A 349 3.22 -19.75 -5.95
C ARG A 349 3.16 -21.21 -5.51
N ALA A 350 2.20 -21.98 -6.00
CA ALA A 350 2.12 -23.42 -5.74
C ALA A 350 3.38 -24.15 -6.23
N ALA A 351 3.90 -23.80 -7.42
CA ALA A 351 5.16 -24.36 -7.92
C ALA A 351 6.35 -24.04 -7.00
N VAL A 352 6.44 -22.82 -6.46
CA VAL A 352 7.47 -22.47 -5.46
C VAL A 352 7.34 -23.34 -4.21
N ARG A 353 6.13 -23.46 -3.66
CA ARG A 353 5.86 -24.25 -2.44
C ARG A 353 6.19 -25.73 -2.61
N ARG A 354 6.08 -26.30 -3.83
CA ARG A 354 6.46 -27.69 -4.13
C ARG A 354 7.97 -27.94 -4.03
N TYR A 355 8.80 -26.91 -4.18
CA TYR A 355 10.27 -27.03 -4.22
C TYR A 355 10.99 -26.49 -2.98
N LEU A 356 10.22 -25.96 -2.02
CA LEU A 356 10.61 -25.70 -0.64
C LEU A 356 10.52 -26.99 0.16
#